data_AF-F6EGB6-F1
#
_entry.id   AF-F6EGB6-F1
#
_cell.length_a   1.000
_cell.length_b   1.000
_cell.length_c   1.000
_cell.angle_alpha   90.00
_cell.angle_beta   90.00
_cell.angle_gamma   90.00
#
_symmetry.space_group_name_H-M   'P 1'
#
loop_
_entity.id
_entity.type
_entity.pdbx_description
1 polymer ?
#
loop_
_entity_poly.entity_id
_entity_poly.type
_entity_poly.pdbx_seq_one_letter_code
_entity_poly.pdbx_strand_id
1 'polypeptide(L)'
;MITAGLPDKSRAAREVPAKGGGPLGGEQIYNVYTGTLLTEGAALPTAAQLGLEPPRFCGQCGRRMVVQVDPIGWWGQCSRHGRVYSSELG
;
A
#
# COMPACT_ATOMS: atom_id res chain seq x y z
N MET A 1 -1.55 -6.91 -46.99
CA MET A 1 -1.45 -5.76 -46.06
C MET A 1 -1.88 -6.24 -44.69
N ILE A 2 -0.94 -6.51 -43.78
CA ILE A 2 -1.21 -6.98 -42.42
C ILE A 2 -1.10 -5.79 -41.48
N THR A 3 -2.21 -5.36 -40.88
CA THR A 3 -2.21 -4.37 -39.81
C THR A 3 -1.71 -5.04 -38.53
N ALA A 4 -0.52 -4.66 -38.07
CA ALA A 4 -0.07 -4.97 -36.72
C ALA A 4 -0.95 -4.19 -35.74
N GLY A 5 -1.83 -4.89 -35.02
CA GLY A 5 -2.62 -4.31 -33.93
C GLY A 5 -1.70 -3.75 -32.85
N LEU A 6 -1.98 -2.51 -32.41
CA LEU A 6 -1.35 -1.91 -31.23
C LEU A 6 -1.48 -2.86 -30.03
N PRO A 7 -0.43 -3.02 -29.19
CA PRO A 7 -0.58 -3.79 -27.97
C PRO A 7 -1.62 -3.12 -27.07
N ASP A 8 -2.64 -3.90 -26.72
CA ASP A 8 -3.68 -3.56 -25.75
C ASP A 8 -3.03 -3.13 -24.42
N LYS A 9 -3.32 -1.89 -24.01
CA LYS A 9 -2.79 -1.28 -22.78
C LYS A 9 -3.45 -1.85 -21.53
N SER A 10 -4.44 -2.72 -21.71
CA SER A 10 -5.13 -3.49 -20.68
C SER A 10 -4.27 -4.68 -20.24
N ARG A 11 -2.98 -4.44 -19.96
CA ARG A 11 -2.08 -5.49 -19.48
C ARG A 11 -2.47 -5.83 -18.06
N ALA A 12 -3.36 -6.80 -17.96
CA ALA A 12 -3.61 -7.68 -16.83
C ALA A 12 -3.70 -6.95 -15.49
N ALA A 13 -4.93 -6.80 -15.02
CA ALA A 13 -5.22 -7.11 -13.63
C ALA A 13 -4.58 -8.49 -13.33
N ARG A 14 -3.32 -8.49 -12.92
CA ARG A 14 -2.67 -9.68 -12.40
C ARG A 14 -3.43 -9.98 -11.13
N GLU A 15 -4.20 -11.06 -11.14
CA GLU A 15 -4.81 -11.63 -9.94
C GLU A 15 -3.75 -11.64 -8.82
N VAL A 16 -3.96 -10.80 -7.82
CA VAL A 16 -3.17 -10.79 -6.60
C VAL A 16 -3.84 -11.80 -5.67
N PRO A 17 -3.18 -12.91 -5.29
CA PRO A 17 -3.78 -13.83 -4.35
C PRO A 17 -3.88 -13.15 -2.98
N ALA A 18 -5.06 -12.64 -2.67
CA ALA A 18 -5.43 -12.08 -1.37
C ALA A 18 -5.62 -13.20 -0.33
N LYS A 19 -4.54 -13.85 0.09
CA LYS A 19 -4.52 -14.60 1.36
C LYS A 19 -3.20 -14.41 2.07
N GLY A 20 -3.03 -13.19 2.56
CA GLY A 20 -1.93 -12.81 3.44
C GLY A 20 -1.99 -11.34 3.87
N GLY A 21 -3.19 -10.75 4.02
CA GLY A 21 -3.47 -9.42 4.60
C GLY A 21 -2.76 -8.19 4.02
N GLY A 22 -1.69 -8.34 3.23
CA GLY A 22 -0.77 -7.26 2.94
C GLY A 22 -0.13 -6.67 4.23
N PRO A 23 0.69 -5.62 4.08
CA PRO A 23 1.33 -4.93 5.21
C PRO A 23 0.38 -4.26 6.21
N LEU A 24 -0.93 -4.26 5.96
CA LEU A 24 -1.97 -3.57 6.74
C LEU A 24 -3.13 -4.48 7.19
N GLY A 25 -3.16 -5.75 6.79
CA GLY A 25 -4.29 -6.66 7.08
C GLY A 25 -3.96 -7.77 8.08
N GLY A 26 -2.92 -7.61 8.90
CA GLY A 26 -2.70 -8.45 10.07
C GLY A 26 -2.61 -7.63 11.35
N GLU A 27 -2.08 -8.20 12.42
CA GLU A 27 -1.90 -7.49 13.69
C GLU A 27 -0.96 -6.28 13.51
N GLN A 28 -1.42 -5.11 13.93
CA GLN A 28 -0.71 -3.86 13.71
C GLN A 28 0.05 -3.51 14.99
N ILE A 29 1.38 -3.48 14.88
CA ILE A 29 2.31 -3.20 15.99
C ILE A 29 2.92 -1.79 15.85
N TYR A 30 3.04 -1.31 14.61
CA TYR A 30 3.66 -0.04 14.25
C TYR A 30 2.65 0.93 13.64
N ASN A 31 2.84 2.21 13.94
CA ASN A 31 2.12 3.29 13.29
C ASN A 31 2.53 3.37 11.81
N VAL A 32 1.53 3.35 10.94
CA VAL A 32 1.72 3.23 9.49
C VAL A 32 2.25 4.52 8.82
N TYR A 33 2.21 5.66 9.51
CA TYR A 33 2.66 6.95 9.00
C TYR A 33 4.04 7.35 9.53
N THR A 34 4.38 6.91 10.75
CA THR A 34 5.63 7.31 11.42
C THR A 34 6.64 6.18 11.59
N GLY A 35 6.17 4.93 11.59
CA GLY A 35 7.00 3.74 11.84
C GLY A 35 7.34 3.50 13.32
N THR A 36 6.77 4.28 14.25
CA THR A 36 6.93 4.08 15.70
C THR A 36 6.05 2.94 16.20
N LEU A 37 6.35 2.38 17.38
CA LEU A 37 5.47 1.40 18.00
C LEU A 37 4.14 2.05 18.40
N LEU A 38 3.02 1.33 18.23
CA LEU A 38 1.71 1.83 18.65
C LEU A 38 1.61 2.03 20.16
N THR A 39 2.37 1.25 20.95
CA THR A 39 2.43 1.37 22.42
C THR A 39 3.07 2.67 22.89
N GLU A 40 3.93 3.28 22.09
CA GLU A 40 4.61 4.54 22.42
C GLU A 40 3.77 5.77 22.04
N GLY A 41 2.80 5.57 21.16
CA GLY A 41 2.08 6.66 20.50
C GLY A 41 2.98 7.46 19.56
N ALA A 42 2.37 8.15 18.59
CA ALA A 42 3.08 9.12 17.78
C ALA A 42 2.15 10.23 17.29
N ALA A 43 2.69 11.44 17.22
CA ALA A 43 2.03 12.54 16.55
C ALA A 43 1.89 12.21 15.06
N LEU A 44 0.65 12.14 14.58
CA LEU A 44 0.38 11.93 13.17
C LEU A 44 0.72 13.20 12.39
N PRO A 45 1.42 13.10 11.24
CA PRO A 45 1.59 14.23 10.34
C PRO A 45 0.23 14.79 9.90
N THR A 46 0.12 16.11 9.74
CA THR A 46 -1.14 16.77 9.34
C THR A 46 -1.73 16.17 8.05
N ALA A 47 -0.89 15.84 7.07
CA ALA A 47 -1.35 15.22 5.82
C ALA A 47 -2.02 13.85 6.05
N ALA A 48 -1.52 13.05 6.99
CA ALA A 48 -2.13 11.77 7.35
C ALA A 48 -3.45 11.97 8.10
N GLN A 49 -3.54 12.98 8.98
CA GLN A 49 -4.79 13.33 9.66
C GLN A 49 -5.88 13.78 8.67
N LEU A 50 -5.49 14.44 7.59
CA LEU A 50 -6.38 14.86 6.50
C LEU A 50 -6.66 13.76 5.46
N GLY A 51 -6.10 12.55 5.62
CA GLY A 51 -6.25 11.44 4.68
C GLY A 51 -5.56 11.66 3.32
N LEU A 52 -4.66 12.63 3.22
CA LEU A 52 -3.95 12.99 1.98
C LEU A 52 -2.66 12.20 1.75
N GLU A 53 -2.23 11.44 2.75
CA GLU A 53 -0.97 10.71 2.73
C GLU A 53 -1.22 9.20 2.79
N PRO A 54 -0.71 8.40 1.84
CA PRO A 54 -0.74 6.96 1.97
C PRO A 54 0.15 6.46 3.13
N PRO A 55 -0.18 5.31 3.75
CA PRO A 55 0.69 4.58 4.66
C PRO A 55 2.12 4.41 4.12
N ARG A 56 3.13 4.88 4.87
CA ARG A 56 4.55 4.81 4.48
C ARG A 56 5.32 3.67 5.14
N PHE A 57 4.77 3.09 6.20
CA PHE A 57 5.38 2.00 6.96
C PHE A 57 4.42 0.83 7.06
N CYS A 58 4.98 -0.37 7.03
CA CYS A 58 4.21 -1.59 7.28
C CYS A 58 3.82 -1.65 8.74
N GLY A 59 2.52 -1.75 9.03
CA GLY A 59 2.05 -1.76 10.42
C GLY A 59 2.42 -3.03 11.18
N GLN A 60 2.77 -4.12 10.48
CA GLN A 60 3.16 -5.37 11.13
C GLN A 60 4.65 -5.41 11.54
N CYS A 61 5.58 -4.81 10.77
CA CYS A 61 7.02 -4.88 11.07
C CYS A 61 7.78 -3.54 11.08
N GLY A 62 7.11 -2.41 10.87
CA GLY A 62 7.71 -1.08 10.94
C GLY A 62 8.66 -0.74 9.79
N ARG A 63 8.86 -1.63 8.80
CA ARG A 63 9.68 -1.31 7.61
C ARG A 63 9.00 -0.24 6.78
N ARG A 64 9.80 0.74 6.31
CA ARG A 64 9.36 1.69 5.28
C ARG A 64 9.00 0.92 4.01
N MET A 65 7.82 1.21 3.49
CA MET A 65 7.31 0.62 2.25
C MET A 65 7.77 1.43 1.04
N VAL A 66 7.81 0.79 -0.12
CA VAL A 66 7.72 1.51 -1.38
C VAL A 66 6.27 1.86 -1.60
N VAL A 67 5.98 3.12 -1.87
CA VAL A 67 4.63 3.61 -2.10
C VAL A 67 4.58 4.29 -3.45
N GLN A 68 3.54 3.97 -4.21
CA GLN A 68 3.22 4.66 -5.45
C GLN A 68 1.78 5.16 -5.39
N VAL A 69 1.62 6.45 -5.68
CA VAL A 69 0.32 7.11 -5.82
C VAL A 69 0.00 7.22 -7.31
N ASP A 70 -1.26 6.97 -7.64
CA ASP A 70 -1.81 7.13 -8.99
C ASP A 70 -3.13 7.92 -8.91
N PRO A 71 -3.74 8.31 -10.05
CA PRO A 71 -4.95 9.13 -10.02
C PRO A 71 -6.19 8.48 -9.38
N ILE A 72 -6.23 7.15 -9.25
CA ILE A 72 -7.37 6.40 -8.70
C ILE A 72 -7.13 5.89 -7.28
N GLY A 73 -5.90 5.99 -6.78
CA GLY A 73 -5.54 5.55 -5.44
C GLY A 73 -4.04 5.42 -5.25
N TRP A 74 -3.64 4.37 -4.52
CA TRP A 74 -2.24 4.09 -4.25
C TRP A 74 -2.04 2.61 -3.97
N TRP A 75 -0.78 2.17 -4.10
CA TRP A 75 -0.35 0.87 -3.57
C TRP A 75 0.93 1.02 -2.74
N GLY A 76 1.05 0.16 -1.74
CA GLY A 76 2.20 0.08 -0.83
C GLY A 76 2.78 -1.33 -0.80
N GLN A 77 4.10 -1.46 -0.89
CA GLN A 77 4.81 -2.72 -0.85
C GLN A 77 5.78 -2.77 0.33
N CYS A 78 5.56 -3.72 1.23
CA CYS A 78 6.54 -4.17 2.19
C CYS A 78 7.37 -5.30 1.58
N SER A 79 8.69 -5.31 1.84
CA SER A 79 9.57 -6.40 1.39
C SER A 79 9.30 -7.73 2.07
N ARG A 80 8.60 -7.74 3.22
CA ARG A 80 8.27 -8.96 3.99
C ARG A 80 6.81 -9.37 3.88
N HIS A 81 5.89 -8.41 3.93
CA HIS A 81 4.46 -8.68 4.06
C HIS A 81 3.66 -8.41 2.78
N GLY A 82 4.36 -8.31 1.66
CA GLY A 82 3.68 -8.17 0.37
C GLY A 82 3.15 -6.77 0.12
N ARG A 83 2.14 -6.71 -0.75
CA ARG A 83 1.54 -5.49 -1.27
C ARG A 83 0.15 -5.28 -0.70
N VAL A 84 -0.27 -4.04 -0.63
CA VAL A 84 -1.65 -3.62 -0.40
C VAL A 84 -2.04 -2.53 -1.40
N TYR A 85 -3.29 -2.52 -1.81
CA TYR A 85 -3.90 -1.48 -2.63
C TYR A 85 -4.93 -0.70 -1.82
N SER A 86 -5.08 0.59 -2.10
CA SER A 86 -6.09 1.42 -1.44
C SER A 86 -7.51 0.88 -1.61
N SER A 87 -7.80 0.22 -2.74
CA SER A 87 -9.09 -0.42 -3.02
C SER A 87 -9.41 -1.62 -2.12
N GLU A 88 -8.43 -2.15 -1.39
CA GLU A 88 -8.59 -3.31 -0.49
C GLU A 88 -8.88 -2.87 0.96
N LEU A 89 -8.79 -1.58 1.27
CA LEU A 89 -8.90 -1.01 2.63
C LEU A 89 -10.25 -0.34 2.92
N GLY A 90 -11.29 -0.71 2.16
CA GLY A 90 -12.64 -0.13 2.22
C GLY A 90 -13.28 -0.16 3.60
#